data_AF-A0A925QFH6-F1
#
_entry.id   AF-A0A925QFH6-F1
#
_cell.length_a   1.000
_cell.length_b   1.000
_cell.length_c   1.000
_cell.angle_alpha   90.00
_cell.angle_beta   90.00
_cell.angle_gamma   90.00
#
_symmetry.space_group_name_H-M   'P 1'
#
loop_
_entity.id
_entity.type
_entity.pdbx_description
1 polymer ?
#
loop_
_entity_poly.entity_id
_entity_poly.type
_entity_poly.pdbx_seq_one_letter_code
_entity_poly.pdbx_strand_id
1 'polypeptide(L)'
;MSKLKTMCQKLIVLFLALSLFSCKKEDTPKPPIDVNLPPLLEQSVSPVTTDAAINIFTDNHYVYFKRDITSLNILCIFLPGSGAKPENYKLFVQKAGNMGYHAFGLMYPNPNGIYNNGTCETSPDNDCFYKLRLETMRGTNESTLIDINAA
;
A
#
# COMPACT_ATOMS: atom_id res chain seq x y z
N MET A 1 46.78 -6.31 30.24
CA MET A 1 46.62 -6.95 28.91
C MET A 1 45.70 -8.19 28.90
N SER A 2 45.52 -8.93 30.01
CA SER A 2 44.65 -10.12 30.08
C SER A 2 43.14 -9.83 29.88
N LYS A 3 42.60 -8.79 30.54
CA LYS A 3 41.16 -8.44 30.48
C LYS A 3 40.63 -8.07 29.08
N LEU A 4 41.49 -7.51 28.21
CA LEU A 4 41.11 -7.10 26.85
C LEU A 4 40.93 -8.32 25.93
N LYS A 5 41.74 -9.37 26.10
CA LYS A 5 41.58 -10.64 25.35
C LYS A 5 40.28 -11.35 25.72
N THR A 6 39.93 -11.38 27.01
CA THR A 6 38.70 -12.04 27.48
C THR A 6 37.43 -11.32 26.99
N MET A 7 37.48 -10.00 26.87
CA MET A 7 36.37 -9.20 26.35
C MET A 7 36.18 -9.39 24.84
N CYS A 8 37.27 -9.42 24.07
CA CYS A 8 37.23 -9.69 22.64
C CYS A 8 36.72 -11.11 22.32
N GLN A 9 37.15 -12.10 23.12
CA GLN A 9 36.69 -13.49 22.98
C GLN A 9 35.19 -13.64 23.29
N LYS A 10 34.67 -12.95 24.30
CA LYS A 10 33.22 -12.93 24.59
C LYS A 10 32.41 -12.27 23.46
N LEU A 11 32.94 -11.22 22.84
CA LEU A 11 32.28 -10.50 21.75
C LEU A 11 32.20 -11.37 20.47
N ILE A 12 33.26 -12.12 20.17
CA ILE A 12 33.29 -13.05 19.02
C ILE A 12 32.28 -14.20 19.21
N VAL A 13 32.20 -14.78 20.41
CA VAL A 13 31.25 -15.86 20.70
C VAL A 13 29.80 -15.37 20.60
N LEU A 14 29.51 -14.14 21.03
CA LEU A 14 28.18 -13.56 20.93
C LEU A 14 27.76 -13.32 19.47
N PHE A 15 28.66 -12.82 18.62
CA PHE A 15 28.40 -12.65 17.19
C PHE A 15 28.18 -13.99 16.46
N LEU A 16 28.92 -15.04 16.83
CA LEU A 16 28.71 -16.38 16.25
C LEU A 16 27.39 -17.01 16.69
N ALA A 17 26.91 -16.71 17.90
CA ALA A 17 25.62 -17.23 18.39
C ALA A 17 24.44 -16.55 17.68
N LEU A 18 24.56 -15.25 17.35
CA LEU A 18 23.51 -14.47 16.68
C LEU A 18 23.31 -14.87 15.20
N SER A 19 24.32 -15.42 14.53
CA SER A 19 24.20 -15.85 13.13
C SER A 19 23.51 -17.22 12.95
N LEU A 20 23.35 -18.00 14.02
CA LEU A 20 22.73 -19.33 13.98
C LEU A 20 21.19 -19.29 14.15
N PHE A 21 20.61 -18.14 14.49
CA PHE A 21 19.15 -17.93 14.55
C PHE A 21 18.59 -17.33 13.25
N SER A 22 19.22 -17.62 12.10
CA SER A 22 18.65 -17.27 10.81
C SER A 22 17.49 -18.22 10.48
N CYS A 23 16.27 -17.67 10.37
CA CYS A 23 15.05 -18.41 10.03
C CYS A 23 15.26 -19.33 8.82
N LYS A 24 15.06 -20.63 9.00
CA LYS A 24 14.85 -21.54 7.87
C LYS A 24 13.46 -21.27 7.30
N LYS A 25 13.40 -20.93 6.01
CA LYS A 25 12.16 -20.86 5.24
C LYS A 25 11.59 -22.28 5.13
N GLU A 26 10.36 -22.49 5.57
CA GLU A 26 9.64 -23.75 5.36
C GLU A 26 9.15 -23.83 3.91
N ASP A 27 9.53 -24.90 3.21
CA ASP A 27 9.02 -25.23 1.88
C ASP A 27 7.75 -26.08 2.03
N THR A 28 6.59 -25.42 2.07
CA THR A 28 5.31 -26.12 1.89
C THR A 28 5.14 -26.49 0.41
N PRO A 29 4.70 -27.72 0.08
CA PRO A 29 4.43 -28.12 -1.30
C PRO A 29 3.40 -27.19 -1.94
N LYS A 30 3.82 -26.51 -3.01
CA LYS A 30 2.95 -25.63 -3.80
C LYS A 30 1.92 -26.48 -4.55
N PRO A 31 0.61 -26.15 -4.52
CA PRO A 31 -0.40 -26.84 -5.31
C PRO A 31 -0.04 -26.89 -6.81
N PRO A 32 -0.52 -27.90 -7.56
CA PRO A 32 -0.27 -27.99 -9.00
C PRO A 32 -0.68 -26.69 -9.72
N ILE A 33 0.30 -26.06 -10.36
CA ILE A 33 0.14 -24.79 -11.07
C ILE A 33 -0.29 -25.11 -12.51
N ASP A 34 -1.34 -24.45 -12.99
CA ASP A 34 -1.61 -24.34 -14.42
C ASP A 34 -0.52 -23.48 -15.07
N VAL A 35 0.39 -24.12 -15.82
CA VAL A 35 1.64 -23.56 -16.34
C VAL A 35 1.48 -22.49 -17.43
N ASN A 36 0.24 -22.18 -17.86
CA ASN A 36 0.00 -21.22 -18.94
C ASN A 36 -0.44 -19.82 -18.48
N LEU A 37 -0.47 -19.53 -17.18
CA LEU A 37 -0.84 -18.21 -16.67
C LEU A 37 0.31 -17.58 -15.87
N PRO A 38 0.61 -16.26 -16.04
CA PRO A 38 1.49 -15.59 -15.10
C PRO A 38 0.98 -15.83 -13.66
N PRO A 39 1.86 -16.26 -12.74
CA PRO A 39 1.43 -16.74 -11.42
C PRO A 39 0.64 -15.67 -10.66
N LEU A 40 1.01 -14.41 -10.83
CA LEU A 40 0.25 -13.24 -10.41
C LEU A 40 -0.35 -12.56 -11.64
N LEU A 41 -1.68 -12.46 -11.70
CA LEU A 41 -2.36 -11.62 -12.68
C LEU A 41 -2.15 -10.15 -12.29
N GLU A 42 -1.70 -9.34 -13.23
CA GLU A 42 -1.72 -7.88 -13.15
C GLU A 42 -2.72 -7.35 -14.17
N GLN A 43 -3.61 -6.47 -13.74
CA GLN A 43 -4.50 -5.73 -14.63
C GLN A 43 -4.36 -4.23 -14.35
N SER A 44 -4.10 -3.47 -15.41
CA SER A 44 -4.09 -2.01 -15.37
C SER A 44 -5.43 -1.51 -15.93
N VAL A 45 -6.14 -0.71 -15.17
CA VAL A 45 -7.49 -0.21 -15.54
C VAL A 45 -7.49 1.30 -15.47
N SER A 46 -7.87 1.96 -16.56
CA SER A 46 -8.05 3.42 -16.57
C SER A 46 -9.31 3.79 -15.78
N PRO A 47 -9.26 4.78 -14.88
CA PRO A 47 -10.44 5.23 -14.13
C PRO A 47 -11.62 5.65 -15.04
N VAL A 48 -11.31 6.26 -16.19
CA VAL A 48 -12.31 6.69 -17.18
C VAL A 48 -13.12 5.51 -17.74
N THR A 49 -12.55 4.30 -17.72
CA THR A 49 -13.23 3.08 -18.17
C THR A 49 -14.14 2.47 -17.11
N THR A 50 -13.96 2.83 -15.84
CA THR A 50 -14.84 2.38 -14.76
C THR A 50 -16.03 3.33 -14.59
N ASP A 51 -15.81 4.63 -14.78
CA ASP A 51 -16.86 5.64 -14.85
C ASP A 51 -16.40 6.79 -15.75
N ALA A 52 -17.21 7.13 -16.76
CA ALA A 52 -16.91 8.18 -17.71
C ALA A 52 -16.93 9.59 -17.10
N ALA A 53 -17.54 9.74 -15.92
CA ALA A 53 -17.55 11.00 -15.18
C ALA A 53 -16.16 11.32 -14.59
N ILE A 54 -15.33 10.29 -14.34
CA ILE A 54 -13.95 10.44 -13.86
C ILE A 54 -13.09 11.04 -14.98
N ASN A 55 -12.89 12.36 -14.91
CA ASN A 55 -12.13 13.14 -15.89
C ASN A 55 -10.88 13.82 -15.31
N ILE A 56 -10.67 13.67 -14.00
CA ILE A 56 -9.47 14.08 -13.26
C ILE A 56 -8.88 12.88 -12.54
N PHE A 57 -7.58 12.92 -12.22
CA PHE A 57 -6.87 11.80 -11.60
C PHE A 57 -7.05 10.50 -12.40
N THR A 58 -6.70 10.54 -13.69
CA THR A 58 -6.96 9.48 -14.67
C THR A 58 -5.80 8.49 -14.85
N ASP A 59 -4.76 8.55 -14.00
CA ASP A 59 -3.71 7.53 -13.99
C ASP A 59 -4.30 6.15 -13.64
N ASN A 60 -3.69 5.07 -14.13
CA ASN A 60 -4.27 3.74 -14.03
C ASN A 60 -4.39 3.24 -12.57
N HIS A 61 -5.49 2.55 -12.29
CA HIS A 61 -5.59 1.60 -11.19
C HIS A 61 -4.76 0.34 -11.52
N TYR A 62 -4.26 -0.34 -10.50
CA TYR A 62 -3.59 -1.63 -10.64
C TYR A 62 -4.27 -2.68 -9.77
N VAL A 63 -4.68 -3.79 -10.40
CA VAL A 63 -5.32 -4.92 -9.76
C VAL A 63 -4.40 -6.13 -9.83
N TYR A 64 -4.25 -6.83 -8.70
CA TYR A 64 -3.44 -8.03 -8.58
C TYR A 64 -4.23 -9.15 -7.94
N PHE A 65 -4.18 -10.32 -8.58
CA PHE A 65 -4.80 -11.53 -8.08
C PHE A 65 -3.96 -12.74 -8.46
N LYS A 66 -3.73 -13.62 -7.50
CA LYS A 66 -2.90 -14.81 -7.70
C LYS A 66 -3.79 -16.04 -7.81
N ARG A 67 -3.70 -16.78 -8.93
CA ARG A 67 -4.62 -17.88 -9.24
C ARG A 67 -4.15 -19.25 -8.72
N ASP A 68 -2.87 -19.39 -8.38
CA ASP A 68 -2.23 -20.64 -7.95
C ASP A 68 -2.10 -20.76 -6.41
N ILE A 69 -2.99 -20.11 -5.68
CA ILE A 69 -3.07 -20.05 -4.21
C ILE A 69 -4.55 -20.01 -3.79
N THR A 70 -4.85 -20.55 -2.61
CA THR A 70 -6.15 -20.38 -1.97
C THR A 70 -6.44 -18.89 -1.74
N SER A 71 -7.49 -18.38 -2.39
CA SER A 71 -7.96 -17.01 -2.15
C SER A 71 -8.37 -16.85 -0.69
N LEU A 72 -7.97 -15.73 -0.08
CA LEU A 72 -8.47 -15.32 1.23
C LEU A 72 -9.92 -14.83 1.16
N ASN A 73 -10.42 -14.53 -0.05
CA ASN A 73 -11.69 -13.85 -0.27
C ASN A 73 -11.79 -12.52 0.50
N ILE A 74 -10.64 -11.83 0.63
CA ILE A 74 -10.53 -10.52 1.27
C ILE A 74 -10.03 -9.52 0.23
N LEU A 75 -10.71 -8.38 0.15
CA LEU A 75 -10.31 -7.25 -0.66
C LEU A 75 -9.28 -6.40 0.10
N CYS A 76 -8.13 -6.17 -0.52
CA CYS A 76 -7.11 -5.25 -0.03
C CYS A 76 -7.09 -4.03 -0.96
N ILE A 77 -7.53 -2.88 -0.45
CA ILE A 77 -7.47 -1.60 -1.16
C ILE A 77 -6.32 -0.78 -0.59
N PHE A 78 -5.42 -0.34 -1.47
CA PHE A 78 -4.36 0.60 -1.14
C PHE A 78 -4.63 1.95 -1.79
N LEU A 79 -4.64 2.99 -0.96
CA LEU A 79 -4.78 4.39 -1.36
C LEU A 79 -3.43 5.09 -1.18
N PRO A 80 -2.77 5.53 -2.27
CA PRO A 80 -1.51 6.27 -2.21
C PRO A 80 -1.53 7.49 -1.29
N GLY A 81 -0.38 7.87 -0.73
CA GLY A 81 -0.23 9.12 0.03
C GLY A 81 -0.47 10.36 -0.83
N SER A 82 -0.65 11.54 -0.21
CA SER A 82 -1.02 12.79 -0.91
C SER A 82 -0.21 13.06 -2.17
N GLY A 83 -0.92 13.28 -3.28
CA GLY A 83 -0.40 13.54 -4.63
C GLY A 83 0.40 12.41 -5.27
N ALA A 84 0.52 11.26 -4.60
CA ALA A 84 1.19 10.10 -5.15
C ALA A 84 0.24 9.30 -6.05
N LYS A 85 0.85 8.55 -6.96
CA LYS A 85 0.16 7.71 -7.95
C LYS A 85 0.20 6.24 -7.56
N PRO A 86 -0.77 5.42 -7.99
CA PRO A 86 -0.79 3.97 -7.74
C PRO A 86 0.46 3.24 -8.24
N GLU A 87 1.04 3.71 -9.35
CA GLU A 87 2.24 3.14 -9.94
C GLU A 87 3.44 3.12 -8.97
N ASN A 88 3.51 4.09 -8.05
CA ASN A 88 4.58 4.21 -7.07
C ASN A 88 4.53 3.11 -5.99
N TYR A 89 3.41 2.39 -5.87
CA TYR A 89 3.16 1.43 -4.79
C TYR A 89 2.87 0.01 -5.29
N LYS A 90 3.15 -0.31 -6.56
CA LYS A 90 2.88 -1.63 -7.15
C LYS A 90 3.45 -2.78 -6.32
N LEU A 91 4.65 -2.64 -5.75
CA LEU A 91 5.29 -3.70 -4.94
C LEU A 91 4.46 -4.10 -3.71
N PHE A 92 3.84 -3.13 -3.04
CA PHE A 92 2.97 -3.42 -1.89
C PHE A 92 1.72 -4.19 -2.34
N VAL A 93 1.05 -3.71 -3.39
CA VAL A 93 -0.19 -4.33 -3.89
C VAL A 93 0.08 -5.72 -4.48
N GLN A 94 1.20 -5.90 -5.18
CA GLN A 94 1.68 -7.20 -5.64
C GLN A 94 1.96 -8.16 -4.49
N LYS A 95 2.52 -7.67 -3.38
CA LYS A 95 2.75 -8.48 -2.19
C LYS A 95 1.44 -8.96 -1.59
N ALA A 96 0.43 -8.09 -1.47
CA ALA A 96 -0.90 -8.47 -1.02
C ALA A 96 -1.54 -9.51 -1.97
N GLY A 97 -1.50 -9.29 -3.28
CA GLY A 97 -1.99 -10.29 -4.25
C GLY A 97 -1.28 -11.65 -4.11
N ASN A 98 0.04 -11.64 -3.88
CA ASN A 98 0.81 -12.85 -3.61
C ASN A 98 0.46 -13.60 -2.33
N MET A 99 -0.18 -12.92 -1.36
CA MET A 99 -0.63 -13.50 -0.10
C MET A 99 -2.06 -14.05 -0.19
N GLY A 100 -2.71 -13.98 -1.36
CA GLY A 100 -4.07 -14.49 -1.59
C GLY A 100 -5.18 -13.45 -1.44
N TYR A 101 -4.85 -12.16 -1.27
CA TYR A 101 -5.84 -11.08 -1.33
C TYR A 101 -6.25 -10.79 -2.79
N HIS A 102 -7.45 -10.24 -2.95
CA HIS A 102 -7.79 -9.47 -4.15
C HIS A 102 -7.23 -8.05 -3.91
N ALA A 103 -6.12 -7.69 -4.56
CA ALA A 103 -5.36 -6.49 -4.18
C ALA A 103 -5.47 -5.38 -5.23
N PHE A 104 -5.83 -4.17 -4.79
CA PHE A 104 -6.16 -3.03 -5.63
C PHE A 104 -5.32 -1.83 -5.19
N GLY A 105 -4.54 -1.24 -6.09
CA GLY A 105 -3.96 0.09 -5.94
C GLY A 105 -4.77 1.07 -6.76
N LEU A 106 -5.49 1.98 -6.10
CA LEU A 106 -6.46 2.83 -6.77
C LEU A 106 -5.93 4.25 -6.98
N MET A 107 -6.12 4.76 -8.19
CA MET A 107 -6.12 6.19 -8.42
C MET A 107 -7.37 6.80 -7.79
N TYR A 108 -7.22 7.95 -7.15
CA TYR A 108 -8.34 8.66 -6.54
C TYR A 108 -8.02 10.16 -6.44
N PRO A 109 -9.04 11.03 -6.27
CA PRO A 109 -8.83 12.44 -5.96
C PRO A 109 -7.98 12.61 -4.69
N ASN A 110 -6.70 12.86 -4.90
CA ASN A 110 -5.69 12.88 -3.85
C ASN A 110 -4.62 13.95 -4.11
N PRO A 111 -4.98 15.24 -4.09
CA PRO A 111 -4.01 16.30 -4.37
C PRO A 111 -2.93 16.37 -3.28
N ASN A 112 -1.78 16.98 -3.60
CA ASN A 112 -0.70 17.29 -2.66
C ASN A 112 -1.10 18.24 -1.49
N GLY A 113 -2.36 18.67 -1.44
CA GLY A 113 -2.75 20.01 -1.00
C GLY A 113 -3.53 20.14 0.30
N ILE A 114 -3.95 19.06 0.98
CA ILE A 114 -4.69 19.21 2.26
C ILE A 114 -3.83 19.99 3.29
N TYR A 115 -2.51 19.82 3.23
CA TYR A 115 -1.55 20.57 4.04
C TYR A 115 -0.99 21.81 3.31
N ASN A 116 -0.78 21.72 2.00
CA ASN A 116 0.03 22.68 1.23
C ASN A 116 -0.72 23.91 0.70
N ASN A 117 -1.81 24.33 1.36
CA ASN A 117 -2.54 25.52 0.92
C ASN A 117 -3.14 26.36 2.07
N GLY A 118 -2.53 26.29 3.27
CA GLY A 118 -2.93 27.11 4.42
C GLY A 118 -4.33 26.81 4.98
N THR A 119 -4.97 25.74 4.50
CA THR A 119 -6.41 25.49 4.65
C THR A 119 -6.77 25.17 6.09
N CYS A 120 -6.06 24.22 6.71
CA CYS A 120 -6.20 23.95 8.14
C CYS A 120 -5.17 24.71 9.01
N GLU A 121 -4.12 25.26 8.41
CA GLU A 121 -3.09 26.02 9.13
C GLU A 121 -3.66 27.29 9.75
N THR A 122 -4.58 27.95 9.04
CA THR A 122 -5.24 29.18 9.50
C THR A 122 -6.65 28.95 10.05
N SER A 123 -7.12 27.70 10.05
CA SER A 123 -8.47 27.36 10.50
C SER A 123 -8.56 27.41 12.03
N PRO A 124 -9.58 28.07 12.60
CA PRO A 124 -9.85 27.99 14.04
C PRO A 124 -10.46 26.63 14.45
N ASP A 125 -10.79 25.76 13.48
CA ASP A 125 -11.36 24.45 13.72
C ASP A 125 -10.28 23.40 13.98
N ASN A 126 -10.19 22.95 15.23
CA ASN A 126 -9.24 21.90 15.65
C ASN A 126 -9.45 20.57 14.92
N ASP A 127 -10.64 20.32 14.37
CA ASP A 127 -10.97 19.09 13.64
C ASP A 127 -10.81 19.23 12.12
N CYS A 128 -10.25 20.34 11.62
CA CYS A 128 -10.17 20.63 10.18
C CYS A 128 -9.56 19.46 9.37
N PHE A 129 -8.41 18.94 9.78
CA PHE A 129 -7.78 17.81 9.07
C PHE A 129 -8.63 16.53 9.10
N TYR A 130 -9.33 16.30 10.20
CA TYR A 130 -10.22 15.15 10.36
C TYR A 130 -11.41 15.25 9.41
N LYS A 131 -12.07 16.41 9.36
CA LYS A 131 -13.21 16.66 8.46
C LYS A 131 -12.79 16.54 7.00
N LEU A 132 -11.71 17.20 6.57
CA LEU A 132 -11.19 17.09 5.20
C LEU A 132 -10.89 15.64 4.78
N ARG A 133 -10.33 14.84 5.70
CA ARG A 133 -10.08 13.42 5.44
C ARG A 133 -11.38 12.62 5.34
N LEU A 134 -12.36 12.90 6.20
CA LEU A 134 -13.67 12.25 6.12
C LEU A 134 -14.39 12.56 4.82
N GLU A 135 -14.32 13.80 4.33
CA GLU A 135 -14.93 14.18 3.05
C GLU A 135 -14.39 13.32 1.93
N THR A 136 -13.06 13.22 1.84
CA THR A 136 -12.38 12.40 0.81
C THR A 136 -12.80 10.92 0.91
N MET A 137 -13.00 10.41 2.12
CA MET A 137 -13.39 9.00 2.32
C MET A 137 -14.88 8.73 2.13
N ARG A 138 -15.75 9.70 2.44
CA ARG A 138 -17.21 9.57 2.39
C ARG A 138 -17.81 10.03 1.07
N GLY A 139 -17.09 10.84 0.30
CA GLY A 139 -17.64 11.46 -0.91
C GLY A 139 -18.65 12.57 -0.60
N THR A 140 -18.58 13.18 0.58
CA THR A 140 -19.53 14.22 1.03
C THR A 140 -18.76 15.45 1.48
N ASN A 141 -19.17 16.65 1.07
CA ASN A 141 -18.62 17.90 1.58
C ASN A 141 -19.10 18.15 3.03
N GLU A 142 -18.16 18.21 3.97
CA GLU A 142 -18.35 18.48 5.41
C GLU A 142 -17.82 19.89 5.78
N SER A 143 -17.26 20.60 4.80
CA SER A 143 -16.59 21.89 4.86
C SER A 143 -16.59 22.55 3.47
N THR A 144 -16.21 23.82 3.40
CA THR A 144 -16.08 24.58 2.15
C THR A 144 -14.64 24.65 1.64
N LEU A 145 -13.75 23.85 2.23
CA LEU A 145 -12.30 23.99 2.09
C LEU A 145 -11.74 23.18 0.92
N ILE A 146 -12.41 22.09 0.57
CA ILE A 146 -12.18 21.30 -0.64
C ILE A 146 -13.54 20.91 -1.23
N ASP A 147 -13.57 20.64 -2.54
CA ASP A 147 -14.78 20.14 -3.20
C ASP A 147 -14.62 18.65 -3.48
N ILE A 148 -15.33 17.83 -2.71
CA ILE A 148 -15.51 16.40 -2.91
C ILE A 148 -16.86 16.19 -3.60
N ASN A 149 -16.93 16.58 -4.87
CA ASN A 149 -18.04 16.20 -5.74
C ASN A 149 -17.58 15.85 -7.15
N ALA A 150 -16.34 15.36 -7.28
CA ALA A 150 -15.86 14.74 -8.50
C ALA A 150 -16.43 13.32 -8.60
N ALA A 151 -17.71 13.23 -8.98
CA ALA A 151 -18.20 12.12 -9.77
C ALA A 151 -18.02 12.54 -11.23
#